data_AF-M5TQS1-F1
#
_entry.id   AF-M5TQS1-F1
#
_cell.length_a   1.000
_cell.length_b   1.000
_cell.length_c   1.000
_cell.angle_alpha   90.00
_cell.angle_beta   90.00
_cell.angle_gamma   90.00
#
_symmetry.space_group_name_H-M   'P 1'
#
loop_
_entity.id
_entity.type
_entity.pdbx_description
1 polymer ?
#
loop_
_entity_poly.entity_id
_entity_poly.type
_entity_poly.pdbx_seq_one_letter_code
_entity_poly.pdbx_strand_id
1 'polypeptide(L)' 'MQIVASSSEVQSPVTTLSGQVQDQAALMGVLNSLYQLRYKILSVNCEPCDGPNENS' A
#
# COMPACT_ATOMS: atom_id res chain seq x y z
N MET A 1 -1.11 6.65 7.22
CA MET A 1 -0.55 6.39 5.89
C MET A 1 0.86 6.94 5.86
N GLN A 2 1.85 6.11 5.57
CA GLN A 2 3.25 6.48 5.52
C GLN A 2 3.76 6.28 4.09
N ILE A 3 4.53 7.24 3.58
CA ILE A 3 5.19 7.18 2.28
C ILE A 3 6.69 7.07 2.53
N VAL A 4 7.31 6.01 2.03
CA VAL A 4 8.76 5.81 2.11
C VAL A 4 9.34 5.71 0.72
N ALA A 5 10.35 6.53 0.43
CA ALA A 5 11.13 6.43 -0.80
C ALA A 5 12.39 5.61 -0.53
N SER A 6 12.54 4.50 -1.25
CA SER A 6 13.71 3.62 -1.14
C SER A 6 14.52 3.73 -2.43
N SER A 7 15.76 4.23 -2.36
CA SER A 7 16.70 4.23 -3.47
C SER A 7 17.84 3.27 -3.16
N SER A 8 17.92 2.16 -3.90
CA SER A 8 19.10 1.28 -3.90
C SER A 8 19.76 1.43 -5.27
N GLU A 9 21.09 1.55 -5.33
CA GLU A 9 21.86 1.88 -6.54
C GLU A 9 21.67 0.90 -7.72
N VAL A 10 20.99 -0.23 -7.49
CA VAL A 10 20.72 -1.30 -8.46
C VAL A 10 19.25 -1.35 -8.92
N GLN A 11 18.31 -0.66 -8.26
CA GLN A 11 16.88 -0.68 -8.62
C GLN A 11 16.32 0.72 -8.84
N SER A 12 15.48 0.87 -9.88
CA SER A 12 14.74 2.10 -10.13
C SER A 12 14.03 2.56 -8.85
N PRO A 13 13.96 3.88 -8.58
CA PRO A 13 13.37 4.39 -7.35
C PRO A 13 11.91 3.93 -7.25
N VAL A 14 11.61 3.14 -6.21
CA VAL A 14 10.25 2.68 -5.90
C VAL A 14 9.75 3.46 -4.69
N THR A 15 8.51 3.96 -4.77
CA THR A 15 7.82 4.55 -3.64
C THR A 15 6.90 3.51 -3.02
N THR A 16 7.05 3.30 -1.71
CA THR A 16 6.20 2.39 -0.95
C THR A 16 5.18 3.19 -0.16
N LEU A 17 3.90 2.83 -0.32
CA LEU A 17 2.77 3.41 0.39
C LEU A 17 2.19 2.34 1.33
N SER A 18 2.26 2.57 2.64
CA SER A 18 1.79 1.62 3.64
C SER A 18 0.82 2.29 4.63
N GLY A 19 -0.19 1.55 5.06
CA GLY A 19 -1.12 2.00 6.09
C GLY A 19 -2.42 1.20 6.09
N GLN A 20 -3.16 1.33 7.19
CA GLN A 20 -4.50 0.77 7.31
C GLN A 20 -5.51 1.57 6.50
N VAL A 21 -6.45 0.84 5.90
CA VAL A 21 -7.64 1.38 5.24
C VAL A 21 -8.87 0.82 5.93
N GLN A 22 -9.93 1.60 5.99
CA GLN A 22 -11.16 1.24 6.71
C GLN A 22 -11.85 0.02 6.09
N ASP A 23 -11.86 -0.06 4.76
CA ASP A 23 -12.54 -1.10 4.00
C ASP A 23 -11.96 -1.23 2.57
N GLN A 24 -12.52 -2.16 1.80
CA GLN A 24 -12.15 -2.41 0.41
C GLN A 24 -12.43 -1.21 -0.51
N ALA A 25 -13.46 -0.40 -0.25
CA ALA A 25 -13.78 0.77 -1.09
C ALA A 25 -12.72 1.87 -0.91
N ALA A 26 -12.25 2.09 0.32
CA ALA A 26 -11.13 2.99 0.60
C ALA A 26 -9.85 2.54 -0.12
N LEU A 27 -9.54 1.23 -0.13
CA LEU A 27 -8.43 0.68 -0.90
C LEU A 27 -8.56 0.97 -2.40
N MET A 28 -9.74 0.71 -2.96
CA MET A 28 -10.01 0.98 -4.39
C MET A 28 -9.87 2.46 -4.74
N GLY A 29 -10.26 3.36 -3.82
CA GLY A 29 -10.05 4.80 -3.99
C GLY A 29 -8.56 5.16 -4.13
N VAL A 30 -7.69 4.59 -3.29
CA VAL A 30 -6.24 4.81 -3.36
C VAL A 30 -5.68 4.28 -4.68
N LEU A 31 -6.02 3.05 -5.06
CA LEU A 31 -5.53 2.43 -6.31
C LEU A 31 -5.97 3.20 -7.55
N ASN A 32 -7.24 3.63 -7.60
CA ASN A 32 -7.76 4.44 -8.69
C ASN A 32 -7.06 5.80 -8.78
N SER A 33 -6.77 6.43 -7.64
CA SER A 33 -6.06 7.71 -7.61
C SER A 33 -4.64 7.57 -8.16
N LEU A 34 -3.91 6.52 -7.78
CA LEU A 34 -2.58 6.23 -8.31
C LEU A 34 -2.61 5.99 -9.82
N TYR A 35 -3.62 5.26 -10.30
CA TYR A 35 -3.82 5.02 -11.73
C TYR A 35 -4.11 6.33 -12.49
N GLN A 36 -4.98 7.19 -11.97
CA GLN A 36 -5.30 8.50 -12.55
C GLN A 36 -4.07 9.41 -12.64
N LEU A 37 -3.18 9.35 -11.64
CA LEU A 37 -1.89 10.06 -11.63
C LEU A 37 -0.83 9.45 -12.55
N ARG A 38 -1.17 8.38 -13.30
CA ARG A 38 -0.28 7.66 -14.22
C ARG A 38 0.94 7.02 -13.54
N TYR A 39 0.88 6.78 -12.24
CA TYR A 39 1.92 6.02 -11.56
C TYR A 39 1.78 4.53 -11.83
N LYS A 40 2.89 3.87 -12.18
CA LYS A 40 2.92 2.43 -12.41
C LYS A 40 2.94 1.70 -11.08
N ILE A 41 1.89 0.94 -10.80
CA ILE A 41 1.83 0.07 -9.61
C ILE A 41 2.66 -1.18 -9.90
N LEU A 42 3.66 -1.45 -9.06
CA LEU A 42 4.54 -2.62 -9.19
C LEU A 42 4.06 -3.82 -8.36
N SER A 43 3.47 -3.55 -7.19
CA SER A 43 2.99 -4.57 -6.27
C SER A 43 1.94 -3.98 -5.31
N VAL A 44 1.00 -4.82 -4.86
CA VAL A 44 0.04 -4.53 -3.80
C VAL A 44 0.08 -5.70 -2.83
N ASN A 45 0.36 -5.43 -1.55
CA ASN A 45 0.32 -6.43 -0.49
C ASN A 45 -0.76 -6.04 0.53
N CYS A 46 -1.75 -6.90 0.71
CA CYS A 46 -2.77 -6.72 1.74
C CYS A 46 -2.39 -7.54 2.96
N GLU A 47 -2.09 -6.87 4.07
CA GLU A 47 -1.84 -7.56 5.33
C GLU A 47 -3.20 -7.96 5.96
N PRO A 48 -3.33 -9.19 6.48
CA PRO A 48 -4.53 -9.58 7.20
C PRO A 48 -4.72 -8.63 8.38
N CYS A 49 -5.97 -8.23 8.64
CA CYS A 49 -6.29 -7.53 9.87
C CYS A 49 -5.95 -8.46 11.02
N ASP A 50 -4.98 -8.08 11.85
CA ASP A 50 -4.74 -8.71 13.14
C ASP A 50 -5.99 -8.42 14.00
N GLY A 51 -7.00 -9.29 13.88
CA GLY A 51 -8.11 -9.33 14.82
C GLY A 51 -7.53 -9.56 16.21
N PRO A 52 -8.16 -9.03 17.28
CA PRO A 52 -7.65 -9.22 18.63
C PRO A 52 -7.48 -10.72 18.86
N ASN A 53 -6.25 -11.12 19.18
CA ASN A 53 -5.87 -12.49 19.51
C ASN A 53 -6.90 -13.11 20.47
N GLU A 54 -7.85 -13.88 19.94
CA GLU A 54 -8.68 -14.78 20.74
C GLU A 54 -7.80 -15.94 21.19
N ASN A 55 -6.97 -15.70 22.22
CA ASN A 55 -6.59 -16.79 23.10
C ASN A 55 -7.83 -17.16 23.91
N SER A 56 -8.24 -18.41 23.83
CA SER A 56 -9.19 -19.09 24.71
C SER A 56 -8.65 -20.48 24.98
#